data_AF-A0A5C8ZHN5-F1
#
_entry.id   AF-A0A5C8ZHN5-F1
#
_cell.length_a   1.000
_cell.length_b   1.000
_cell.length_c   1.000
_cell.angle_alpha   90.00
_cell.angle_beta   90.00
_cell.angle_gamma   90.00
#
_symmetry.space_group_name_H-M   'P 1'
#
loop_
_entity.id
_entity.type
_entity.pdbx_description
1 polymer ?
#
loop_
_entity_poly.entity_id
_entity_poly.type
_entity_poly.pdbx_seq_one_letter_code
_entity_poly.pdbx_strand_id
1 'polypeptide(L)'
;MTDARSPMRNAKGNTLVATLPSRPRRRVARSSTIAVVLATCAALSIPMQAVAAAPQSSSTAADFTLADLAAGKYAQPAPNASTLDTSARTSAPKVDVRLIENSAGQKAVADLTATGGDASSQFLTAATPTAVNLSWASVVGITQYRVVRDDKQIGITSSTSYKDVAVKPGEVHEYRVESILPSADSTIDARTWGASVAVPGKSGTSTSSLQADASARASALAAISTTNIQYQTFIEQDKIPGPPAGCGQYNNPVPLTGPAKYYFGGDNRGFGPSAYPYRTREGAVINWNSGGSVSKNISMGTTHVYDSAGKLLAEKTASASGMSVERLTASTASAVDIRFIARATDPFCTGIPNGINSSFVIHVTNSGTWSIQTGSHRQMPDHEVYISRGSSWATVYQRRYASLACLVASACESANMTGIYGKY
;
A
#
# COMPACT_ATOMS: atom_id res chain seq x y z
N MET A 1 -78.84 -9.64 -4.60
CA MET A 1 -78.33 -11.02 -4.41
C MET A 1 -76.81 -10.90 -4.39
N THR A 2 -76.23 -10.58 -3.22
CA THR A 2 -75.59 -11.56 -2.30
C THR A 2 -74.41 -12.23 -3.01
N ASP A 3 -73.16 -11.85 -2.72
CA ASP A 3 -72.55 -12.32 -1.47
C ASP A 3 -71.49 -11.39 -0.85
N ALA A 4 -71.32 -11.53 0.46
CA ALA A 4 -70.63 -10.63 1.38
C ALA A 4 -69.41 -11.29 2.05
N ARG A 5 -68.44 -10.46 2.50
CA ARG A 5 -67.64 -10.51 3.76
C ARG A 5 -66.39 -9.62 3.59
N SER A 6 -66.32 -8.41 4.15
CA SER A 6 -66.13 -7.93 5.54
C SER A 6 -64.67 -7.55 5.90
N PRO A 7 -64.44 -6.45 6.65
CA PRO A 7 -63.14 -5.82 6.88
C PRO A 7 -62.49 -6.21 8.21
N MET A 8 -61.15 -6.04 8.34
CA MET A 8 -60.45 -6.11 9.64
C MET A 8 -60.01 -4.72 10.11
N ARG A 9 -60.53 -4.36 11.30
CA ARG A 9 -60.07 -3.25 12.16
C ARG A 9 -58.90 -3.74 13.02
N ASN A 10 -57.97 -2.84 13.36
CA ASN A 10 -57.04 -3.04 14.46
C ASN A 10 -57.60 -2.41 15.76
N ALA A 11 -57.40 -3.11 16.88
CA ALA A 11 -57.78 -2.74 18.22
C ALA A 11 -56.78 -1.74 18.81
N LYS A 12 -57.11 -0.45 18.73
CA LYS A 12 -56.74 0.63 19.66
C LYS A 12 -57.41 1.91 19.21
N GLY A 13 -58.74 1.92 19.25
CA GLY A 13 -59.55 3.08 18.86
C GLY A 13 -59.03 4.35 19.51
N ASN A 14 -58.56 5.29 18.70
CA ASN A 14 -58.56 6.72 18.98
C ASN A 14 -58.37 7.51 17.68
N THR A 15 -59.30 8.44 17.47
CA THR A 15 -59.37 9.40 16.37
C THR A 15 -58.44 10.57 16.65
N LEU A 16 -57.54 10.95 15.74
CA LEU A 16 -56.73 12.16 15.85
C LEU A 16 -57.26 13.24 14.89
N VAL A 17 -57.93 14.22 15.47
CA VAL A 17 -58.39 15.46 14.86
C VAL A 17 -57.24 16.46 14.83
N ALA A 18 -56.97 17.04 13.67
CA ALA A 18 -56.01 18.13 13.49
C ALA A 18 -56.68 19.47 13.85
N THR A 19 -55.99 20.31 14.64
CA THR A 19 -56.36 21.74 14.77
C THR A 19 -55.12 22.57 15.15
N LEU A 20 -54.78 23.51 14.27
CA LEU A 20 -53.89 24.66 14.51
C LEU A 20 -54.65 25.73 15.30
N PRO A 21 -53.93 26.65 15.99
CA PRO A 21 -54.34 28.05 15.89
C PRO A 21 -53.20 29.10 15.79
N SER A 22 -53.49 30.05 14.90
CA SER A 22 -53.23 31.50 14.80
C SER A 22 -52.41 32.32 15.83
N ARG A 23 -51.61 33.24 15.26
CA ARG A 23 -51.06 34.52 15.79
C ARG A 23 -52.17 35.62 15.87
N PRO A 24 -52.12 36.75 16.64
CA PRO A 24 -51.10 37.83 16.47
C PRO A 24 -50.77 38.86 17.62
N ARG A 25 -49.62 39.54 17.45
CA ARG A 25 -49.14 40.92 17.81
C ARG A 25 -49.55 41.66 19.12
N ARG A 26 -48.55 42.25 19.81
CA ARG A 26 -48.61 43.64 20.37
C ARG A 26 -47.21 44.29 20.61
N ARG A 27 -47.19 45.64 20.54
CA ARG A 27 -46.05 46.59 20.57
C ARG A 27 -45.72 47.11 21.99
N VAL A 28 -44.41 47.39 22.20
CA VAL A 28 -43.71 48.55 22.84
C VAL A 28 -44.26 49.21 24.14
N ALA A 29 -43.45 49.28 25.21
CA ALA A 29 -42.85 50.52 25.80
C ALA A 29 -42.33 50.38 27.26
N ARG A 30 -41.06 50.78 27.47
CA ARG A 30 -40.36 51.45 28.61
C ARG A 30 -40.70 51.11 30.08
N SER A 31 -39.66 50.78 30.88
CA SER A 31 -39.11 51.69 31.91
C SER A 31 -37.82 51.15 32.55
N SER A 32 -36.90 52.08 32.81
CA SER A 32 -35.55 51.90 33.32
C SER A 32 -35.52 51.73 34.84
N THR A 33 -34.68 50.83 35.38
CA THR A 33 -33.89 51.13 36.59
C THR A 33 -32.63 50.25 36.62
N ILE A 34 -31.51 50.91 36.87
CA ILE A 34 -30.14 50.40 36.87
C ILE A 34 -29.88 49.67 38.19
N ALA A 35 -29.37 48.44 38.12
CA ALA A 35 -28.64 47.81 39.21
C ALA A 35 -27.27 47.39 38.68
N VAL A 36 -26.22 48.08 39.14
CA VAL A 36 -24.83 47.73 38.90
C VAL A 36 -24.54 46.44 39.66
N VAL A 37 -24.42 45.33 38.95
CA VAL A 37 -23.86 44.09 39.47
C VAL A 37 -22.42 44.01 38.96
N LEU A 38 -21.45 44.06 39.88
CA LEU A 38 -20.08 43.67 39.62
C LEU A 38 -20.08 42.22 39.14
N ALA A 39 -19.96 42.01 37.83
CA ALA A 39 -19.65 40.69 37.29
C ALA A 39 -18.17 40.42 37.54
N THR A 40 -17.87 39.66 38.61
CA THR A 40 -16.62 38.94 38.72
C THR A 40 -16.44 38.09 37.46
N CYS A 41 -15.38 38.38 36.70
CA CYS A 41 -14.98 37.61 35.54
C CYS A 41 -14.50 36.24 36.04
N ALA A 42 -15.42 35.29 36.21
CA ALA A 42 -15.07 33.89 36.37
C ALA A 42 -14.47 33.43 35.04
N ALA A 43 -13.14 33.36 34.99
CA ALA A 43 -12.45 32.66 33.93
C ALA A 43 -12.94 31.21 33.96
N LEU A 44 -13.83 30.86 33.03
CA LEU A 44 -14.13 29.49 32.68
C LEU A 44 -12.86 28.89 32.10
N SER A 45 -12.03 28.32 32.97
CA SER A 45 -10.97 27.40 32.62
C SER A 45 -11.63 26.17 32.00
N ILE A 46 -11.86 26.22 30.70
CA ILE A 46 -12.09 25.03 29.90
C ILE A 46 -10.84 24.17 30.12
N PRO A 47 -10.96 22.95 30.68
CA PRO A 47 -9.81 22.06 30.70
C PRO A 47 -9.43 21.85 29.24
N MET A 48 -8.25 22.35 28.86
CA MET A 48 -7.57 21.94 27.65
C MET A 48 -7.47 20.41 27.77
N GLN A 49 -8.40 19.69 27.14
CA GLN A 49 -8.20 18.28 26.89
C GLN A 49 -6.95 18.24 26.04
N ALA A 50 -5.87 17.77 26.66
CA ALA A 50 -4.64 17.47 25.99
C ALA A 50 -5.03 16.64 24.76
N VAL A 51 -4.91 17.24 23.58
CA VAL A 51 -4.86 16.48 22.34
C VAL A 51 -3.73 15.50 22.62
N ALA A 52 -4.07 14.21 22.75
CA ALA A 52 -3.07 13.18 22.93
C ALA A 52 -2.03 13.42 21.83
N ALA A 53 -0.81 13.76 22.23
CA ALA A 53 0.29 13.88 21.30
C ALA A 53 0.27 12.59 20.47
N ALA A 54 0.31 12.73 19.14
CA ALA A 54 0.60 11.59 18.28
C ALA A 54 1.78 10.85 18.91
N PRO A 55 1.73 9.52 19.07
CA PRO A 55 2.72 8.79 19.84
C PRO A 55 4.10 9.21 19.33
N GLN A 56 4.85 9.91 20.18
CA GLN A 56 6.22 10.27 19.85
C GLN A 56 6.95 8.94 19.67
N SER A 57 7.34 8.67 18.43
CA SER A 57 8.07 7.49 18.02
C SER A 57 9.43 7.51 18.71
N SER A 58 9.51 6.92 19.91
CA SER A 58 10.77 6.47 20.46
C SER A 58 11.23 5.32 19.56
N SER A 59 11.98 5.64 18.51
CA SER A 59 12.69 4.62 17.74
C SER A 59 13.67 3.96 18.72
N THR A 60 13.32 2.79 19.23
CA THR A 60 14.31 1.96 19.90
C THR A 60 15.21 1.42 18.79
N ALA A 61 16.51 1.68 18.90
CA ALA A 61 17.49 1.16 17.95
C ALA A 61 17.32 -0.36 17.83
N ALA A 62 17.38 -0.88 16.61
CA ALA A 62 17.30 -2.31 16.38
C ALA A 62 18.50 -3.03 17.03
N ASP A 63 18.24 -4.16 17.67
CA ASP A 63 19.29 -5.02 18.26
C ASP A 63 20.06 -5.80 17.18
N PHE A 64 19.47 -5.87 15.97
CA PHE A 64 20.01 -6.56 14.81
C PHE A 64 20.04 -5.63 13.60
N THR A 65 21.23 -5.31 13.08
CA THR A 65 21.44 -4.30 12.03
C THR A 65 22.36 -4.81 10.91
N LEU A 66 22.23 -4.22 9.72
CA LEU A 66 23.15 -4.47 8.60
C LEU A 66 24.60 -4.09 8.95
N ALA A 67 24.79 -3.01 9.73
CA ALA A 67 26.12 -2.54 10.12
C ALA A 67 26.85 -3.55 11.02
N ASP A 68 26.15 -4.12 11.99
CA ASP A 68 26.70 -5.15 12.87
C ASP A 68 26.91 -6.48 12.16
N LEU A 69 26.04 -6.81 11.19
CA LEU A 69 26.23 -7.97 10.30
C LEU A 69 27.52 -7.81 9.49
N ALA A 70 27.72 -6.66 8.85
CA ALA A 70 28.91 -6.35 8.07
C ALA A 70 30.19 -6.35 8.93
N ALA A 71 30.07 -5.96 10.20
CA ALA A 71 31.16 -6.02 11.17
C ALA A 71 31.38 -7.43 11.78
N GLY A 72 30.63 -8.45 11.35
CA GLY A 72 30.80 -9.83 11.82
C GLY A 72 30.40 -10.04 13.29
N LYS A 73 29.50 -9.21 13.83
CA LYS A 73 29.13 -9.25 15.26
C LYS A 73 28.08 -10.30 15.62
N TYR A 74 27.68 -11.14 14.67
CA TYR A 74 26.68 -12.18 14.89
C TYR A 74 27.30 -13.57 14.86
N ALA A 75 27.11 -14.31 15.94
CA ALA A 75 27.41 -15.73 15.98
C ALA A 75 26.25 -16.53 15.39
N GLN A 76 26.55 -17.71 14.84
CA GLN A 76 25.57 -18.76 14.57
C GLN A 76 25.55 -19.70 15.77
N PRO A 77 24.44 -19.79 16.53
CA PRO A 77 24.32 -20.79 17.58
C PRO A 77 24.56 -22.19 17.01
N ALA A 78 25.33 -23.02 17.71
CA ALA A 78 25.62 -24.37 17.24
C ALA A 78 24.31 -25.16 17.08
N PRO A 79 24.12 -25.89 15.96
CA PRO A 79 22.98 -26.78 15.84
C PRO A 79 23.07 -27.85 16.93
N ASN A 80 21.96 -28.09 17.63
CA ASN A 80 21.88 -29.22 18.55
C ASN A 80 22.00 -30.53 17.75
N ALA A 81 22.87 -31.43 18.22
CA ALA A 81 23.14 -32.71 17.55
C ALA A 81 21.87 -33.59 17.36
N SER A 82 20.79 -33.32 18.10
CA SER A 82 19.54 -34.08 18.04
C SER A 82 18.60 -33.71 16.89
N THR A 83 18.90 -32.68 16.10
CA THR A 83 18.05 -32.25 14.95
C THR A 83 18.82 -32.21 13.62
N LEU A 84 19.96 -32.88 13.55
CA LEU A 84 20.69 -33.07 12.29
C LEU A 84 19.90 -34.05 11.40
N ASP A 85 18.89 -33.54 10.69
CA ASP A 85 18.49 -34.18 9.44
C ASP A 85 19.58 -33.89 8.40
N THR A 86 20.55 -34.79 8.32
CA THR A 86 21.65 -34.75 7.35
C THR A 86 21.18 -34.90 5.89
N SER A 87 19.89 -35.15 5.65
CA SER A 87 19.34 -35.39 4.32
C SER A 87 19.05 -34.09 3.54
N ALA A 88 19.02 -32.93 4.21
CA ALA A 88 18.68 -31.63 3.59
C ALA A 88 19.88 -30.88 2.99
N ARG A 89 21.10 -31.45 3.03
CA ARG A 89 22.35 -30.71 2.74
C ARG A 89 22.84 -30.77 1.29
N THR A 90 22.04 -31.23 0.33
CA THR A 90 22.50 -31.51 -1.05
C THR A 90 22.09 -30.46 -2.10
N SER A 91 21.61 -29.28 -1.70
CA SER A 91 21.60 -28.12 -2.60
C SER A 91 21.89 -26.85 -1.81
N ALA A 92 22.68 -25.93 -2.38
CA ALA A 92 22.98 -24.64 -1.77
C ALA A 92 21.66 -23.99 -1.29
N PRO A 93 21.59 -23.42 -0.07
CA PRO A 93 20.35 -22.90 0.45
C PRO A 93 19.85 -21.80 -0.50
N LYS A 94 18.68 -22.01 -1.11
CA LYS A 94 18.06 -21.00 -1.99
C LYS A 94 17.85 -19.69 -1.22
N VAL A 95 17.54 -19.76 0.07
CA VAL A 95 17.28 -18.62 0.96
C VAL A 95 18.23 -18.68 2.16
N ASP A 96 18.68 -17.53 2.68
CA ASP A 96 19.53 -17.47 3.88
C ASP A 96 18.71 -17.06 5.10
N VAL A 97 18.00 -18.04 5.69
CA VAL A 97 17.29 -17.87 6.95
C VAL A 97 17.94 -18.72 8.03
N ARG A 98 18.35 -18.08 9.13
CA ARG A 98 19.07 -18.75 10.21
C ARG A 98 18.89 -18.06 11.55
N LEU A 99 19.22 -18.77 12.62
CA LEU A 99 19.30 -18.20 13.96
C LEU A 99 20.61 -17.42 14.08
N ILE A 100 20.56 -16.16 14.50
CA ILE A 100 21.73 -15.33 14.81
C ILE A 100 21.72 -14.95 16.29
N GLU A 101 22.90 -14.76 16.86
CA GLU A 101 23.08 -14.30 18.24
C GLU A 101 23.98 -13.06 18.28
N ASN A 102 23.53 -12.01 18.98
CA ASN A 102 24.31 -10.80 19.19
C ASN A 102 25.23 -10.94 20.42
N SER A 103 26.11 -9.95 20.66
CA SER A 103 27.05 -9.96 21.79
C SER A 103 26.39 -9.91 23.17
N ALA A 104 25.11 -9.53 23.25
CA ALA A 104 24.31 -9.55 24.48
C ALA A 104 23.63 -10.92 24.72
N GLY A 105 23.84 -11.91 23.85
CA GLY A 105 23.26 -13.25 23.94
C GLY A 105 21.81 -13.34 23.46
N GLN A 106 21.23 -12.26 22.93
CA GLN A 106 19.90 -12.30 22.31
C GLN A 106 19.96 -13.06 21.00
N LYS A 107 18.95 -13.90 20.78
CA LYS A 107 18.81 -14.74 19.59
C LYS A 107 17.62 -14.30 18.76
N ALA A 108 17.79 -14.26 17.44
CA ALA A 108 16.74 -13.91 16.51
C ALA A 108 16.79 -14.81 15.27
N VAL A 109 15.61 -15.17 14.75
CA VAL A 109 15.48 -15.79 13.44
C VAL A 109 15.60 -14.69 12.40
N ALA A 110 16.67 -14.70 11.62
CA ALA A 110 16.97 -13.66 10.65
C ALA A 110 16.86 -14.15 9.21
N ASP A 111 16.30 -13.31 8.34
CA ASP A 111 16.39 -13.43 6.89
C ASP A 111 17.48 -12.48 6.37
N LEU A 112 18.55 -13.09 5.87
CA LEU A 112 19.75 -12.46 5.34
C LEU A 112 19.81 -12.51 3.81
N THR A 113 18.79 -13.05 3.16
CA THR A 113 18.78 -13.29 1.70
C THR A 113 18.98 -12.00 0.91
N ALA A 114 18.44 -10.89 1.40
CA ALA A 114 18.57 -9.56 0.79
C ALA A 114 19.72 -8.73 1.40
N THR A 115 20.76 -9.34 1.98
CA THR A 115 21.90 -8.59 2.54
C THR A 115 23.15 -8.62 1.67
N GLY A 116 23.18 -9.47 0.63
CA GLY A 116 24.20 -9.46 -0.42
C GLY A 116 23.74 -8.70 -1.67
N GLY A 117 24.63 -8.57 -2.66
CA GLY A 117 24.31 -7.95 -3.96
C GLY A 117 24.43 -6.42 -3.95
N ASP A 118 23.47 -5.74 -4.59
CA ASP A 118 23.43 -4.27 -4.63
C ASP A 118 23.25 -3.70 -3.21
N ALA A 119 24.26 -2.96 -2.75
CA ALA A 119 24.29 -2.34 -1.43
C ALA A 119 23.05 -1.47 -1.16
N SER A 120 22.46 -0.84 -2.18
CA SER A 120 21.30 0.04 -2.06
C SER A 120 19.96 -0.70 -1.95
N SER A 121 19.93 -2.00 -2.25
CA SER A 121 18.76 -2.86 -2.10
C SER A 121 18.81 -3.71 -0.82
N GLN A 122 19.84 -3.55 0.01
CA GLN A 122 20.01 -4.37 1.21
C GLN A 122 18.87 -4.20 2.21
N PHE A 123 18.37 -5.32 2.72
CA PHE A 123 17.35 -5.39 3.74
C PHE A 123 17.55 -6.61 4.63
N LEU A 124 17.52 -6.41 5.94
CA LEU A 124 17.65 -7.42 6.97
C LEU A 124 16.38 -7.41 7.82
N THR A 125 15.84 -8.61 8.06
CA THR A 125 14.83 -8.82 9.11
C THR A 125 15.36 -9.81 10.14
N ALA A 126 15.13 -9.54 11.42
CA ALA A 126 15.51 -10.43 12.51
C ALA A 126 14.44 -10.41 13.61
N ALA A 127 13.74 -11.53 13.77
CA ALA A 127 12.62 -11.65 14.69
C ALA A 127 13.00 -12.45 15.94
N THR A 128 12.66 -11.90 17.11
CA THR A 128 12.61 -12.60 18.39
C THR A 128 11.14 -12.92 18.71
N PRO A 129 10.84 -13.69 19.76
CA PRO A 129 9.45 -13.92 20.16
C PRO A 129 8.65 -12.66 20.50
N THR A 130 9.30 -11.56 20.82
CA THR A 130 8.65 -10.33 21.30
C THR A 130 9.03 -9.08 20.51
N ALA A 131 9.84 -9.23 19.45
CA ALA A 131 10.25 -8.10 18.63
C ALA A 131 10.58 -8.50 17.19
N VAL A 132 10.33 -7.60 16.24
CA VAL A 132 10.90 -7.65 14.89
C VAL A 132 11.87 -6.50 14.72
N ASN A 133 13.10 -6.81 14.33
CA ASN A 133 14.13 -5.86 13.99
C ASN A 133 14.22 -5.76 12.46
N LEU A 134 14.17 -4.54 11.95
CA LEU A 134 14.34 -4.22 10.54
C LEU A 134 15.61 -3.37 10.39
N SER A 135 16.39 -3.62 9.35
CA SER A 135 17.51 -2.76 8.98
C SER A 135 17.66 -2.73 7.46
N TRP A 136 17.90 -1.55 6.91
CA TRP A 136 17.92 -1.31 5.47
C TRP A 136 19.12 -0.46 5.07
N ALA A 137 19.43 -0.46 3.77
CA ALA A 137 20.48 0.37 3.22
C ALA A 137 20.18 1.87 3.44
N SER A 138 21.21 2.64 3.82
CA SER A 138 21.11 4.10 3.86
C SER A 138 20.93 4.66 2.46
N VAL A 139 20.07 5.68 2.31
CA VAL A 139 19.92 6.42 1.05
C VAL A 139 20.47 7.81 1.23
N VAL A 140 21.43 8.19 0.37
CA VAL A 140 22.02 9.53 0.39
C VAL A 140 20.93 10.57 0.15
N GLY A 141 20.83 11.57 1.04
CA GLY A 141 19.84 12.63 0.96
C GLY A 141 18.50 12.33 1.65
N ILE A 142 18.25 11.10 2.10
CA ILE A 142 17.07 10.76 2.91
C ILE A 142 17.42 10.84 4.39
N THR A 143 16.66 11.63 5.14
CA THR A 143 16.88 11.85 6.58
C THR A 143 15.85 11.17 7.46
N GLN A 144 14.75 10.70 6.89
CA GLN A 144 13.65 10.05 7.61
C GLN A 144 13.03 8.92 6.79
N TYR A 145 12.53 7.93 7.51
CA TYR A 145 11.86 6.75 6.97
C TYR A 145 10.55 6.52 7.71
N ARG A 146 9.50 6.19 6.96
CA ARG A 146 8.23 5.70 7.51
C ARG A 146 8.28 4.18 7.57
N VAL A 147 7.91 3.62 8.71
CA VAL A 147 7.79 2.16 8.91
C VAL A 147 6.32 1.79 9.02
N VAL A 148 5.92 0.84 8.19
CA VAL A 148 4.54 0.36 8.06
C VAL A 148 4.52 -1.14 8.35
N ARG A 149 3.55 -1.59 9.15
CA ARG A 149 3.24 -3.00 9.40
C ARG A 149 1.77 -3.24 9.10
N ASP A 150 1.49 -4.23 8.25
CA ASP A 150 0.12 -4.63 7.88
C ASP A 150 -0.73 -3.42 7.44
N ASP A 151 -0.17 -2.63 6.51
CA ASP A 151 -0.75 -1.40 5.96
C ASP A 151 -1.01 -0.26 6.96
N LYS A 152 -0.48 -0.35 8.19
CA LYS A 152 -0.55 0.72 9.21
C LYS A 152 0.82 1.26 9.55
N GLN A 153 0.97 2.59 9.55
CA GLN A 153 2.18 3.23 10.06
C GLN A 153 2.38 2.88 11.54
N ILE A 154 3.57 2.39 11.88
CA ILE A 154 3.96 2.07 13.25
C ILE A 154 5.04 3.02 13.79
N GLY A 155 5.72 3.77 12.92
CA GLY A 155 6.68 4.77 13.34
C GLY A 155 7.34 5.55 12.20
N ILE A 156 8.03 6.63 12.58
CA ILE A 156 8.96 7.38 11.74
C ILE A 156 10.31 7.39 12.45
N THR A 157 11.40 7.20 11.71
CA THR A 157 12.76 7.13 12.25
C THR A 157 13.76 7.83 11.34
N SER A 158 14.80 8.44 11.91
CA SER A 158 15.96 8.94 11.16
C SER A 158 17.09 7.91 11.03
N SER A 159 16.97 6.78 11.71
CA SER A 159 17.92 5.66 11.63
C SER A 159 17.59 4.76 10.46
N THR A 160 18.58 3.98 10.01
CA THR A 160 18.41 2.91 9.00
C THR A 160 18.04 1.56 9.63
N SER A 161 17.36 1.63 10.77
CA SER A 161 16.85 0.49 11.50
C SER A 161 15.65 0.85 12.38
N TYR A 162 14.84 -0.16 12.70
CA TYR A 162 13.66 -0.03 13.52
C TYR A 162 13.38 -1.32 14.30
N LYS A 163 12.94 -1.19 15.54
CA LYS A 163 12.52 -2.31 16.40
C LYS A 163 11.04 -2.19 16.72
N ASP A 164 10.26 -3.15 16.24
CA ASP A 164 8.84 -3.28 16.57
C ASP A 164 8.67 -4.29 17.72
N VAL A 165 8.19 -3.82 18.87
CA VAL A 165 7.96 -4.62 20.09
C VAL A 165 6.48 -4.98 20.32
N ALA A 166 5.59 -4.61 19.39
CA ALA A 166 4.15 -4.82 19.51
C ALA A 166 3.69 -6.14 18.84
N VAL A 167 4.62 -7.01 18.50
CA VAL A 167 4.40 -8.31 17.83
C VAL A 167 4.19 -9.43 18.83
N LYS A 168 3.58 -10.54 18.42
CA LYS A 168 3.42 -11.73 19.26
C LYS A 168 3.99 -12.99 18.60
N PRO A 169 4.44 -13.98 19.40
CA PRO A 169 4.94 -15.25 18.87
C PRO A 169 3.93 -15.94 17.95
N GLY A 170 4.40 -16.41 16.79
CA GLY A 170 3.60 -17.13 15.82
C GLY A 170 2.77 -16.27 14.86
N GLU A 171 2.80 -14.94 15.00
CA GLU A 171 2.21 -14.02 14.03
C GLU A 171 3.12 -13.88 12.79
N VAL A 172 2.51 -13.56 11.65
CA VAL A 172 3.22 -13.18 10.42
C VAL A 172 2.77 -11.78 10.06
N HIS A 173 3.73 -10.90 9.79
CA HIS A 173 3.48 -9.50 9.48
C HIS A 173 4.14 -9.11 8.16
N GLU A 174 3.47 -8.24 7.42
CA GLU A 174 4.02 -7.61 6.21
C GLU A 174 4.57 -6.22 6.56
N TYR A 175 5.88 -6.04 6.42
CA TYR A 175 6.55 -4.78 6.69
C TYR A 175 6.87 -4.03 5.41
N ARG A 176 6.74 -2.70 5.46
CA ARG A 176 7.33 -1.78 4.48
C ARG A 176 8.13 -0.69 5.18
N VAL A 177 9.22 -0.30 4.55
CA VAL A 177 10.00 0.88 4.93
C VAL A 177 10.04 1.80 3.72
N GLU A 178 9.52 3.01 3.88
CA GLU A 178 9.39 3.99 2.81
C GLU A 178 10.27 5.20 3.12
N SER A 179 11.12 5.56 2.16
CA SER A 179 11.90 6.80 2.24
C SER A 179 10.97 8.01 2.30
N ILE A 180 11.21 8.95 3.21
CA ILE A 180 10.51 10.25 3.24
C ILE A 180 11.33 11.24 2.43
N LEU A 181 10.81 11.61 1.27
CA LEU A 181 11.37 12.60 0.36
C LEU A 181 11.17 14.02 0.92
N PRO A 182 12.14 14.94 0.73
CA PRO A 182 11.99 16.34 1.13
C PRO A 182 10.85 17.08 0.41
N SER A 183 10.56 16.70 -0.83
CA SER A 183 9.56 17.33 -1.69
C SER A 183 9.05 16.35 -2.76
N ALA A 184 7.97 16.73 -3.45
CA ALA A 184 7.35 15.93 -4.51
C ALA A 184 8.23 15.78 -5.76
N ASP A 185 9.02 16.81 -6.06
CA ASP A 185 9.91 16.94 -7.21
C ASP A 185 11.34 16.43 -6.93
N SER A 186 11.58 15.85 -5.76
CA SER A 186 12.89 15.33 -5.36
C SER A 186 13.41 14.30 -6.36
N THR A 187 14.63 14.51 -6.83
CA THR A 187 15.36 13.60 -7.74
C THR A 187 16.26 12.62 -7.00
N ILE A 188 16.11 12.51 -5.68
CA ILE A 188 16.86 11.54 -4.86
C ILE A 188 16.50 10.12 -5.32
N ASP A 189 17.52 9.28 -5.48
CA ASP A 189 17.39 7.85 -5.74
C ASP A 189 16.90 7.11 -4.47
N ALA A 190 15.68 7.43 -4.09
CA ALA A 190 15.01 6.84 -2.94
C ALA A 190 14.72 5.36 -3.15
N ARG A 191 14.27 4.73 -2.06
CA ARG A 191 13.95 3.32 -2.04
C ARG A 191 12.82 3.05 -1.06
N THR A 192 11.97 2.11 -1.47
CA THR A 192 11.00 1.47 -0.58
C THR A 192 11.36 -0.01 -0.50
N TRP A 193 11.40 -0.57 0.71
CA TRP A 193 11.64 -1.99 0.94
C TRP A 193 10.40 -2.65 1.53
N GLY A 194 10.30 -3.96 1.39
CA GLY A 194 9.35 -4.74 2.17
C GLY A 194 9.72 -6.20 2.29
N ALA A 195 9.20 -6.82 3.36
CA ALA A 195 9.38 -8.23 3.64
C ALA A 195 8.25 -8.77 4.52
N SER A 196 8.03 -10.07 4.40
CA SER A 196 7.10 -10.83 5.22
C SER A 196 7.88 -11.53 6.33
N VAL A 197 7.56 -11.21 7.58
CA VAL A 197 8.33 -11.67 8.75
C VAL A 197 7.45 -12.55 9.63
N ALA A 198 7.89 -13.77 9.88
CA ALA A 198 7.28 -14.68 10.85
C ALA A 198 7.94 -14.49 12.21
N VAL A 199 7.15 -14.22 13.25
CA VAL A 199 7.62 -14.03 14.62
C VAL A 199 7.81 -15.42 15.26
N PRO A 200 9.03 -15.81 15.66
CA PRO A 200 9.28 -17.13 16.23
C PRO A 200 8.74 -17.25 17.66
N GLY A 201 8.88 -18.42 18.27
CA GLY A 201 8.63 -18.62 19.69
C GLY A 201 7.26 -19.17 20.04
N LYS A 202 6.41 -19.50 19.04
CA LYS A 202 5.11 -20.15 19.28
C LYS A 202 5.26 -21.47 20.05
N SER A 203 6.33 -22.21 19.78
CA SER A 203 6.65 -23.50 20.39
C SER A 203 7.60 -23.39 21.59
N GLY A 204 7.96 -22.17 22.03
CA GLY A 204 8.89 -21.90 23.11
C GLY A 204 10.07 -21.01 22.71
N THR A 205 10.79 -20.45 23.68
CA THR A 205 11.87 -19.46 23.48
C THR A 205 13.27 -20.01 23.69
N SER A 206 13.41 -21.33 23.87
CA SER A 206 14.72 -22.00 23.97
C SER A 206 15.52 -21.87 22.66
N THR A 207 16.84 -21.98 22.72
CA THR A 207 17.68 -21.98 21.50
C THR A 207 17.22 -23.05 20.51
N SER A 208 16.89 -24.26 20.99
CA SER A 208 16.45 -25.37 20.14
C SER A 208 15.11 -25.09 19.45
N SER A 209 14.16 -24.46 20.14
CA SER A 209 12.86 -24.11 19.55
C SER A 209 12.99 -22.97 18.53
N LEU A 210 13.82 -21.95 18.81
CA LEU A 210 14.09 -20.89 17.83
C LEU A 210 14.88 -21.39 16.61
N GLN A 211 15.78 -22.35 16.81
CA GLN A 211 16.49 -23.01 15.71
C GLN A 211 15.53 -23.80 14.82
N ALA A 212 14.55 -24.48 15.43
CA ALA A 212 13.49 -25.17 14.69
C ALA A 212 12.61 -24.19 13.90
N ASP A 213 12.25 -23.04 14.49
CA ASP A 213 11.51 -21.98 13.80
C ASP A 213 12.28 -21.44 12.59
N ALA A 214 13.59 -21.20 12.72
CA ALA A 214 14.46 -20.78 11.62
C ALA A 214 14.47 -21.82 10.48
N SER A 215 14.70 -23.10 10.81
CA SER A 215 14.73 -24.20 9.83
C SER A 215 13.38 -24.39 9.13
N ALA A 216 12.27 -24.25 9.87
CA ALA A 216 10.92 -24.33 9.31
C ALA A 216 10.65 -23.16 8.36
N ARG A 217 11.05 -21.94 8.74
CA ARG A 217 10.91 -20.76 7.87
C ARG A 217 11.77 -20.89 6.62
N ALA A 218 13.02 -21.31 6.74
CA ALA A 218 13.92 -21.55 5.61
C ALA A 218 13.31 -22.58 4.64
N SER A 219 12.82 -23.71 5.16
CA SER A 219 12.16 -24.76 4.36
C SER A 219 10.90 -24.26 3.66
N ALA A 220 10.05 -23.51 4.38
CA ALA A 220 8.81 -22.96 3.82
C ALA A 220 9.10 -21.98 2.67
N LEU A 221 10.12 -21.12 2.82
CA LEU A 221 10.53 -20.20 1.77
C LEU A 221 11.21 -20.91 0.60
N ALA A 222 12.06 -21.90 0.87
CA ALA A 222 12.72 -22.70 -0.18
C ALA A 222 11.72 -23.52 -1.03
N ALA A 223 10.58 -23.89 -0.45
CA ALA A 223 9.48 -24.58 -1.15
C ALA A 223 8.69 -23.65 -2.09
N ILE A 224 8.80 -22.32 -1.94
CA ILE A 224 8.14 -21.37 -2.83
C ILE A 224 8.83 -21.40 -4.18
N SER A 225 8.15 -22.01 -5.16
CA SER A 225 8.64 -22.11 -6.54
C SER A 225 8.38 -20.85 -7.36
N THR A 226 7.41 -20.03 -6.96
CA THR A 226 7.00 -18.85 -7.71
C THR A 226 6.73 -17.63 -6.83
N THR A 227 7.01 -16.45 -7.38
CA THR A 227 6.57 -15.17 -6.81
C THR A 227 5.85 -14.37 -7.87
N ASN A 228 4.64 -13.93 -7.53
CA ASN A 228 3.76 -13.18 -8.40
C ASN A 228 3.82 -11.71 -8.02
N ILE A 229 3.98 -10.83 -9.00
CA ILE A 229 3.85 -9.40 -8.85
C ILE A 229 2.72 -8.97 -9.77
N GLN A 230 1.82 -8.12 -9.26
CA GLN A 230 0.70 -7.61 -10.03
C GLN A 230 0.64 -6.11 -9.90
N TYR A 231 0.74 -5.41 -11.02
CA TYR A 231 0.56 -3.97 -11.12
C TYR A 231 -0.73 -3.68 -11.89
N GLN A 232 -1.59 -2.84 -11.31
CA GLN A 232 -2.86 -2.47 -11.91
C GLN A 232 -3.08 -0.97 -11.83
N THR A 233 -3.93 -0.52 -12.73
CA THR A 233 -4.52 0.81 -12.66
C THR A 233 -6.03 0.72 -12.74
N PHE A 234 -6.73 1.63 -12.08
CA PHE A 234 -8.19 1.69 -12.12
C PHE A 234 -8.69 3.10 -11.83
N ILE A 235 -9.92 3.37 -12.22
CA ILE A 235 -10.64 4.62 -11.94
C ILE A 235 -11.68 4.28 -10.88
N GLU A 236 -11.53 4.82 -9.66
CA GLU A 236 -12.45 4.46 -8.56
C GLU A 236 -13.93 4.78 -8.82
N GLN A 237 -14.22 5.79 -9.65
CA GLN A 237 -15.57 6.25 -9.91
C GLN A 237 -16.30 5.31 -10.87
N ASP A 238 -17.64 5.35 -10.88
CA ASP A 238 -18.44 4.68 -11.91
C ASP A 238 -18.30 5.35 -13.28
N LYS A 239 -18.23 6.67 -13.31
CA LYS A 239 -18.07 7.47 -14.52
C LYS A 239 -17.31 8.76 -14.22
N ILE A 240 -16.54 9.23 -15.20
CA ILE A 240 -15.86 10.52 -15.17
C ILE A 240 -16.24 11.34 -16.41
N PRO A 241 -16.36 12.68 -16.32
CA PRO A 241 -16.59 13.50 -17.50
C PRO A 241 -15.48 13.31 -18.54
N GLY A 242 -15.85 13.24 -19.82
CA GLY A 242 -14.88 13.28 -20.92
C GLY A 242 -14.10 14.61 -20.92
N PRO A 243 -12.84 14.61 -21.41
CA PRO A 243 -11.95 15.76 -21.31
C PRO A 243 -12.36 16.92 -22.25
N PRO A 244 -11.77 18.12 -22.07
CA PRO A 244 -12.01 19.28 -22.94
C PRO A 244 -11.67 19.07 -24.41
N ALA A 245 -10.65 18.26 -24.67
CA ALA A 245 -10.06 18.09 -25.99
C ALA A 245 -9.35 16.74 -26.08
N GLY A 246 -9.04 16.33 -27.32
CA GLY A 246 -8.22 15.14 -27.60
C GLY A 246 -8.98 13.84 -27.74
N CYS A 247 -10.30 13.81 -27.52
CA CYS A 247 -11.16 12.62 -27.65
C CYS A 247 -12.22 12.76 -28.75
N GLY A 248 -11.90 13.53 -29.79
CA GLY A 248 -12.74 13.71 -30.97
C GLY A 248 -14.16 14.19 -30.63
N GLN A 249 -15.16 13.42 -31.04
CA GLN A 249 -16.57 13.74 -30.80
C GLN A 249 -17.00 13.64 -29.33
N TYR A 250 -16.20 13.00 -28.47
CA TYR A 250 -16.52 12.77 -27.05
C TYR A 250 -15.88 13.81 -26.11
N ASN A 251 -15.44 14.94 -26.65
CA ASN A 251 -14.98 16.08 -25.87
C ASN A 251 -16.17 16.78 -25.19
N ASN A 252 -15.95 17.31 -24.00
CA ASN A 252 -16.89 18.22 -23.33
C ASN A 252 -16.36 19.66 -23.33
N PRO A 253 -17.20 20.70 -23.39
CA PRO A 253 -16.73 22.07 -23.29
C PRO A 253 -16.19 22.38 -21.87
N VAL A 254 -15.24 23.31 -21.77
CA VAL A 254 -14.75 23.87 -20.49
C VAL A 254 -14.85 25.40 -20.54
N PRO A 255 -15.42 26.06 -19.51
CA PRO A 255 -16.01 25.46 -18.30
C PRO A 255 -17.31 24.69 -18.62
N LEU A 256 -17.61 23.66 -17.83
CA LEU A 256 -18.89 22.96 -17.92
C LEU A 256 -20.00 23.88 -17.43
N THR A 257 -20.93 24.26 -18.31
CA THR A 257 -22.13 25.05 -17.97
C THR A 257 -23.36 24.16 -17.80
N GLY A 258 -23.20 23.03 -17.08
CA GLY A 258 -24.21 21.98 -16.90
C GLY A 258 -23.59 20.60 -16.74
N PRO A 259 -24.41 19.52 -16.71
CA PRO A 259 -23.91 18.15 -16.77
C PRO A 259 -23.05 17.93 -18.01
N ALA A 260 -22.05 17.06 -17.91
CA ALA A 260 -21.24 16.71 -19.07
C ALA A 260 -22.11 16.03 -20.12
N LYS A 261 -21.82 16.29 -21.40
CA LYS A 261 -22.52 15.63 -22.51
C LYS A 261 -22.08 14.18 -22.66
N TYR A 262 -20.79 13.92 -22.40
CA TYR A 262 -20.17 12.61 -22.50
C TYR A 262 -19.44 12.22 -21.22
N TYR A 263 -19.56 10.95 -20.86
CA TYR A 263 -18.88 10.35 -19.71
C TYR A 263 -18.08 9.14 -20.16
N PHE A 264 -16.88 8.97 -19.61
CA PHE A 264 -16.10 7.76 -19.72
C PHE A 264 -16.39 6.89 -18.50
N GLY A 265 -16.66 5.60 -18.70
CA GLY A 265 -16.87 4.65 -17.62
C GLY A 265 -15.59 4.50 -16.80
N GLY A 266 -15.72 4.57 -15.47
CA GLY A 266 -14.68 4.16 -14.53
C GLY A 266 -14.89 2.71 -14.09
N ASP A 267 -14.16 2.28 -13.07
CA ASP A 267 -14.12 0.88 -12.62
C ASP A 267 -14.97 0.61 -11.36
N ASN A 268 -15.50 1.67 -10.74
CA ASN A 268 -16.40 1.60 -9.58
C ASN A 268 -15.91 0.66 -8.47
N ARG A 269 -14.64 0.78 -8.10
CA ARG A 269 -14.01 -0.11 -7.12
C ARG A 269 -12.95 0.59 -6.30
N GLY A 270 -12.54 -0.06 -5.20
CA GLY A 270 -11.36 0.31 -4.43
C GLY A 270 -10.14 -0.54 -4.80
N PHE A 271 -9.07 -0.36 -4.02
CA PHE A 271 -7.84 -1.12 -4.12
C PHE A 271 -8.07 -2.62 -3.84
N GLY A 272 -7.43 -3.47 -4.64
CA GLY A 272 -7.33 -4.90 -4.35
C GLY A 272 -6.63 -5.70 -5.46
N PRO A 273 -5.83 -6.74 -5.10
CA PRO A 273 -5.08 -7.55 -6.07
C PRO A 273 -6.02 -8.29 -7.04
N SER A 274 -7.12 -8.82 -6.53
CA SER A 274 -8.11 -9.54 -7.34
C SER A 274 -9.22 -8.65 -7.88
N ALA A 275 -9.18 -7.34 -7.64
CA ALA A 275 -10.29 -6.45 -7.94
C ALA A 275 -10.45 -6.23 -9.47
N TYR A 276 -11.70 -6.15 -9.91
CA TYR A 276 -12.11 -6.02 -11.31
C TYR A 276 -13.39 -5.16 -11.35
N PRO A 277 -13.63 -4.34 -12.39
CA PRO A 277 -12.81 -4.10 -13.60
C PRO A 277 -11.54 -3.26 -13.35
N TYR A 278 -10.65 -3.12 -14.33
CA TYR A 278 -9.41 -2.33 -14.24
C TYR A 278 -9.11 -1.65 -15.59
N ARG A 279 -8.26 -0.60 -15.59
CA ARG A 279 -7.78 0.06 -16.81
C ARG A 279 -6.62 -0.70 -17.45
N THR A 280 -5.62 -1.07 -16.66
CA THR A 280 -4.49 -1.91 -17.07
C THR A 280 -4.19 -2.94 -15.99
N ARG A 281 -3.68 -4.11 -16.40
CA ARG A 281 -3.13 -5.12 -15.50
C ARG A 281 -1.87 -5.72 -16.12
N GLU A 282 -0.79 -5.69 -15.36
CA GLU A 282 0.49 -6.31 -15.68
C GLU A 282 0.84 -7.30 -14.56
N GLY A 283 1.10 -8.55 -14.93
CA GLY A 283 1.52 -9.62 -14.03
C GLY A 283 2.92 -10.09 -14.38
N ALA A 284 3.78 -10.26 -13.38
CA ALA A 284 5.05 -10.97 -13.49
C ALA A 284 5.01 -12.22 -12.61
N VAL A 285 5.36 -13.37 -13.17
CA VAL A 285 5.53 -14.63 -12.44
C VAL A 285 7.00 -15.00 -12.50
N ILE A 286 7.70 -14.82 -11.37
CA ILE A 286 9.08 -15.26 -11.21
C ILE A 286 9.07 -16.75 -10.89
N ASN A 287 9.85 -17.55 -11.62
CA ASN A 287 10.03 -18.98 -11.37
C ASN A 287 11.43 -19.27 -10.80
N TRP A 288 11.49 -19.54 -9.49
CA TRP A 288 12.73 -19.80 -8.75
C TRP A 288 13.33 -21.18 -9.02
N ASN A 289 12.58 -22.10 -9.64
CA ASN A 289 13.10 -23.38 -10.12
C ASN A 289 13.72 -23.28 -11.52
N SER A 290 13.50 -22.17 -12.20
CA SER A 290 14.03 -21.87 -13.54
C SER A 290 14.95 -20.65 -13.50
N GLY A 291 15.80 -20.56 -12.48
CA GLY A 291 16.81 -19.50 -12.36
C GLY A 291 16.24 -18.08 -12.25
N GLY A 292 15.03 -17.93 -11.72
CA GLY A 292 14.37 -16.62 -11.62
C GLY A 292 13.86 -16.11 -12.97
N SER A 293 13.51 -17.00 -13.90
CA SER A 293 12.86 -16.62 -15.16
C SER A 293 11.51 -15.95 -14.90
N VAL A 294 11.12 -15.01 -15.77
CA VAL A 294 9.90 -14.21 -15.60
C VAL A 294 8.94 -14.48 -16.75
N SER A 295 7.74 -14.95 -16.42
CA SER A 295 6.60 -14.97 -17.35
C SER A 295 5.75 -13.73 -17.13
N LYS A 296 5.23 -13.14 -18.21
CA LYS A 296 4.41 -11.94 -18.15
C LYS A 296 2.97 -12.18 -18.59
N ASN A 297 2.03 -11.46 -17.97
CA ASN A 297 0.65 -11.36 -18.40
C ASN A 297 0.28 -9.87 -18.50
N ILE A 298 -0.26 -9.43 -19.63
CA ILE A 298 -0.68 -8.04 -19.81
C ILE A 298 -2.12 -8.06 -20.31
N SER A 299 -2.96 -7.24 -19.68
CA SER A 299 -4.38 -7.12 -20.01
C SER A 299 -4.84 -5.66 -19.93
N MET A 300 -5.72 -5.30 -20.86
CA MET A 300 -6.26 -3.96 -21.02
C MET A 300 -7.76 -3.97 -20.72
N GLY A 301 -8.23 -2.97 -19.96
CA GLY A 301 -9.64 -2.74 -19.76
C GLY A 301 -10.33 -2.17 -21.00
N THR A 302 -11.61 -2.45 -21.16
CA THR A 302 -12.45 -1.83 -22.18
C THR A 302 -12.87 -0.44 -21.74
N THR A 303 -12.64 0.54 -22.59
CA THR A 303 -13.14 1.90 -22.42
C THR A 303 -14.58 1.96 -22.90
N HIS A 304 -15.47 2.56 -22.11
CA HIS A 304 -16.88 2.76 -22.45
C HIS A 304 -17.19 4.26 -22.40
N VAL A 305 -17.96 4.75 -23.38
CA VAL A 305 -18.43 6.13 -23.45
C VAL A 305 -19.94 6.16 -23.35
N TYR A 306 -20.48 7.03 -22.50
CA TYR A 306 -21.90 7.21 -22.24
C TYR A 306 -22.34 8.64 -22.56
N ASP A 307 -23.61 8.83 -22.88
CA ASP A 307 -24.23 10.16 -22.89
C ASP A 307 -24.60 10.64 -21.46
N SER A 308 -25.14 11.85 -21.36
CA SER A 308 -25.59 12.46 -20.11
C SER A 308 -26.72 11.69 -19.40
N ALA A 309 -27.46 10.84 -20.11
CA ALA A 309 -28.51 10.00 -19.54
C ALA A 309 -27.98 8.62 -19.11
N GLY A 310 -26.68 8.34 -19.33
CA GLY A 310 -26.04 7.06 -18.99
C GLY A 310 -26.21 5.98 -20.07
N LYS A 311 -26.69 6.31 -21.28
CA LYS A 311 -26.77 5.36 -22.39
C LYS A 311 -25.38 5.12 -22.96
N LEU A 312 -25.01 3.85 -23.15
CA LEU A 312 -23.75 3.48 -23.82
C LEU A 312 -23.78 3.93 -25.27
N LEU A 313 -22.78 4.69 -25.67
CA LEU A 313 -22.59 5.21 -27.02
C LEU A 313 -21.53 4.43 -27.79
N ALA A 314 -20.43 4.06 -27.12
CA ALA A 314 -19.31 3.36 -27.74
C ALA A 314 -18.48 2.60 -26.71
N GLU A 315 -17.79 1.56 -27.19
CA GLU A 315 -16.82 0.80 -26.41
C GLU A 315 -15.62 0.40 -27.28
N LYS A 316 -14.42 0.39 -26.69
CA LYS A 316 -13.19 0.00 -27.38
C LYS A 316 -12.08 -0.31 -26.37
N THR A 317 -11.22 -1.27 -26.70
CA THR A 317 -10.05 -1.63 -25.87
C THR A 317 -8.79 -0.98 -26.42
N ALA A 318 -7.97 -0.41 -25.52
CA ALA A 318 -6.68 0.18 -25.87
C ALA A 318 -5.66 -0.89 -26.32
N SER A 319 -4.69 -0.49 -27.13
CA SER A 319 -3.56 -1.36 -27.47
C SER A 319 -2.66 -1.60 -26.25
N ALA A 320 -2.17 -2.83 -26.11
CA ALA A 320 -1.17 -3.20 -25.10
C ALA A 320 0.29 -2.96 -25.57
N SER A 321 0.52 -2.41 -26.77
CA SER A 321 1.86 -2.27 -27.37
C SER A 321 2.82 -1.37 -26.57
N GLY A 322 2.30 -0.44 -25.77
CA GLY A 322 3.08 0.40 -24.86
C GLY A 322 3.32 -0.20 -23.47
N MET A 323 2.88 -1.44 -23.25
CA MET A 323 2.97 -2.13 -21.96
C MET A 323 4.15 -3.12 -21.98
N SER A 324 4.88 -3.28 -20.88
CA SER A 324 5.98 -4.25 -20.80
C SER A 324 6.30 -4.67 -19.39
N VAL A 325 6.64 -5.95 -19.23
CA VAL A 325 7.19 -6.54 -18.00
C VAL A 325 8.45 -7.29 -18.40
N GLU A 326 9.61 -6.80 -18.01
CA GLU A 326 10.90 -7.32 -18.49
C GLU A 326 11.85 -7.58 -17.34
N ARG A 327 12.44 -8.79 -17.31
CA ARG A 327 13.53 -9.15 -16.41
C ARG A 327 14.81 -8.43 -16.84
N LEU A 328 15.48 -7.76 -15.91
CA LEU A 328 16.72 -7.04 -16.20
C LEU A 328 17.95 -7.96 -16.13
N THR A 329 19.02 -7.57 -16.81
CA THR A 329 20.23 -8.38 -17.01
C THR A 329 21.05 -8.64 -15.76
N ALA A 330 21.01 -7.74 -14.77
CA ALA A 330 21.70 -7.90 -13.49
C ALA A 330 21.07 -8.96 -12.56
N SER A 331 19.92 -9.52 -12.95
CA SER A 331 19.20 -10.53 -12.18
C SER A 331 19.94 -11.86 -12.09
N THR A 332 19.90 -12.48 -10.92
CA THR A 332 20.45 -13.80 -10.60
C THR A 332 19.34 -14.85 -10.44
N ALA A 333 19.71 -16.06 -10.01
CA ALA A 333 18.76 -17.13 -9.70
C ALA A 333 18.01 -16.92 -8.37
N SER A 334 18.54 -16.08 -7.48
CA SER A 334 17.98 -15.82 -6.15
C SER A 334 17.50 -14.38 -5.97
N ALA A 335 17.78 -13.49 -6.92
CA ALA A 335 17.37 -12.10 -6.88
C ALA A 335 17.08 -11.59 -8.30
N VAL A 336 15.89 -11.06 -8.54
CA VAL A 336 15.40 -10.69 -9.87
C VAL A 336 14.93 -9.24 -9.86
N ASP A 337 15.45 -8.47 -10.81
CA ASP A 337 15.01 -7.11 -11.09
C ASP A 337 14.04 -7.14 -12.27
N ILE A 338 12.88 -6.50 -12.11
CA ILE A 338 11.82 -6.48 -13.13
C ILE A 338 11.41 -5.04 -13.39
N ARG A 339 11.47 -4.64 -14.66
CA ARG A 339 10.95 -3.36 -15.13
C ARG A 339 9.53 -3.52 -15.64
N PHE A 340 8.62 -2.76 -15.05
CA PHE A 340 7.25 -2.56 -15.52
C PHE A 340 7.17 -1.22 -16.26
N ILE A 341 6.49 -1.19 -17.40
CA ILE A 341 6.18 0.03 -18.14
C ILE A 341 4.71 -0.05 -18.53
N ALA A 342 3.90 0.90 -18.06
CA ALA A 342 2.52 1.04 -18.49
C ALA A 342 2.36 2.32 -19.31
N ARG A 343 2.20 2.19 -20.63
CA ARG A 343 1.82 3.30 -21.52
C ARG A 343 0.55 2.94 -22.27
N ALA A 344 -0.57 3.40 -21.74
CA ALA A 344 -1.89 3.13 -22.29
C ALA A 344 -2.61 4.43 -22.61
N THR A 345 -2.90 4.63 -23.90
CA THR A 345 -3.70 5.76 -24.38
C THR A 345 -5.14 5.29 -24.57
N ASP A 346 -6.09 6.11 -24.15
CA ASP A 346 -7.51 5.85 -24.38
C ASP A 346 -7.78 5.72 -25.89
N PRO A 347 -8.47 4.66 -26.35
CA PRO A 347 -8.59 4.36 -27.78
C PRO A 347 -9.57 5.27 -28.53
N PHE A 348 -10.30 6.13 -27.82
CA PHE A 348 -11.11 7.22 -28.37
C PHE A 348 -10.37 8.57 -28.37
N CYS A 349 -9.19 8.63 -27.77
CA CYS A 349 -8.41 9.85 -27.63
C CYS A 349 -7.13 9.81 -28.47
N THR A 350 -6.94 10.80 -29.33
CA THR A 350 -5.80 10.93 -30.25
C THR A 350 -5.22 12.34 -30.22
N GLY A 351 -3.91 12.46 -30.49
CA GLY A 351 -3.26 13.74 -30.74
C GLY A 351 -2.88 14.59 -29.52
N ILE A 352 -3.08 14.10 -28.28
CA ILE A 352 -2.60 14.74 -27.06
C ILE A 352 -1.96 13.66 -26.17
N PRO A 353 -0.82 13.92 -25.47
CA PRO A 353 -0.18 12.94 -24.59
C PRO A 353 -1.00 12.65 -23.31
N ASN A 354 -2.20 12.09 -23.49
CA ASN A 354 -3.22 11.85 -22.47
C ASN A 354 -3.41 10.34 -22.34
N GLY A 355 -2.92 9.78 -21.25
CA GLY A 355 -2.89 8.34 -21.07
C GLY A 355 -2.18 7.97 -19.78
N ILE A 356 -2.30 6.71 -19.42
CA ILE A 356 -1.54 6.14 -18.32
C ILE A 356 -0.08 6.13 -18.74
N ASN A 357 0.78 6.63 -17.86
CA ASN A 357 2.22 6.56 -18.05
C ASN A 357 2.85 6.25 -16.70
N SER A 358 3.50 5.10 -16.63
CA SER A 358 4.25 4.63 -15.47
C SER A 358 5.45 3.84 -15.93
N SER A 359 6.53 3.90 -15.16
CA SER A 359 7.68 3.03 -15.29
C SER A 359 8.27 2.83 -13.91
N PHE A 360 8.51 1.60 -13.50
CA PHE A 360 9.21 1.29 -12.26
C PHE A 360 10.02 0.00 -12.37
N VAL A 361 11.04 -0.11 -11.52
CA VAL A 361 11.87 -1.31 -11.35
C VAL A 361 11.69 -1.81 -9.93
N ILE A 362 11.34 -3.08 -9.79
CA ILE A 362 11.26 -3.78 -8.50
C ILE A 362 12.30 -4.90 -8.46
N HIS A 363 13.09 -4.91 -7.38
CA HIS A 363 13.99 -5.98 -7.00
C HIS A 363 13.25 -6.97 -6.11
N VAL A 364 13.35 -8.27 -6.37
CA VAL A 364 12.71 -9.32 -5.56
C VAL A 364 13.69 -10.46 -5.34
N THR A 365 13.87 -10.86 -4.09
CA THR A 365 14.64 -12.06 -3.72
C THR A 365 13.73 -13.29 -3.64
N ASN A 366 14.32 -14.47 -3.70
CA ASN A 366 13.59 -15.74 -3.55
C ASN A 366 13.09 -16.01 -2.13
N SER A 367 13.49 -15.22 -1.12
CA SER A 367 12.82 -15.21 0.19
C SER A 367 11.53 -14.37 0.19
N GLY A 368 11.34 -13.53 -0.83
CA GLY A 368 10.21 -12.62 -0.96
C GLY A 368 10.48 -11.21 -0.48
N THR A 369 11.68 -10.92 0.01
CA THR A 369 12.09 -9.54 0.29
C THR A 369 12.21 -8.77 -1.00
N TRP A 370 11.68 -7.55 -1.04
CA TRP A 370 11.62 -6.74 -2.25
C TRP A 370 12.02 -5.28 -1.98
N SER A 371 12.41 -4.57 -3.04
CA SER A 371 12.53 -3.11 -3.02
C SER A 371 12.11 -2.49 -4.35
N ILE A 372 11.44 -1.32 -4.32
CA ILE A 372 11.24 -0.50 -5.52
C ILE A 372 12.49 0.35 -5.69
N GLN A 373 13.27 0.07 -6.73
CA GLN A 373 14.54 0.73 -7.02
C GLN A 373 14.33 2.09 -7.69
N THR A 374 13.52 2.13 -8.73
CA THR A 374 13.15 3.38 -9.40
C THR A 374 11.68 3.31 -9.72
N GLY A 375 11.00 4.45 -9.79
CA GLY A 375 9.63 4.41 -10.26
C GLY A 375 8.90 5.73 -10.21
N SER A 376 8.16 6.00 -11.27
CA SER A 376 7.21 7.10 -11.27
C SER A 376 6.00 6.79 -12.12
N HIS A 377 4.89 7.49 -11.82
CA HIS A 377 3.68 7.40 -12.61
C HIS A 377 2.90 8.71 -12.62
N ARG A 378 2.04 8.89 -13.62
CA ARG A 378 1.06 9.99 -13.63
C ARG A 378 0.06 9.84 -12.49
N GLN A 379 -0.42 10.95 -11.95
CA GLN A 379 -1.33 10.93 -10.80
C GLN A 379 -2.81 10.71 -11.18
N MET A 380 -3.07 10.20 -12.38
CA MET A 380 -4.35 9.69 -12.83
C MET A 380 -4.06 8.52 -13.77
N PRO A 381 -4.68 7.35 -13.56
CA PRO A 381 -5.75 7.06 -12.59
C PRO A 381 -5.19 6.60 -11.22
N ASP A 382 -5.86 5.71 -10.50
CA ASP A 382 -5.31 5.04 -9.31
C ASP A 382 -4.28 3.97 -9.71
N HIS A 383 -3.26 3.78 -8.88
CA HIS A 383 -2.16 2.82 -9.12
C HIS A 383 -1.96 1.88 -7.94
N GLU A 384 -1.81 0.58 -8.21
CA GLU A 384 -1.64 -0.44 -7.17
C GLU A 384 -0.70 -1.57 -7.59
N VAL A 385 0.23 -1.93 -6.70
CA VAL A 385 1.18 -3.03 -6.87
C VAL A 385 1.05 -3.98 -5.68
N TYR A 386 1.00 -5.27 -5.97
CA TYR A 386 0.96 -6.35 -4.98
C TYR A 386 1.99 -7.42 -5.28
N ILE A 387 2.41 -8.13 -4.24
CA ILE A 387 3.29 -9.29 -4.32
C ILE A 387 2.64 -10.49 -3.62
N SER A 388 2.78 -11.68 -4.19
CA SER A 388 2.31 -12.93 -3.60
C SER A 388 3.35 -14.04 -3.76
N ARG A 389 3.45 -14.89 -2.75
CA ARG A 389 4.30 -16.10 -2.73
C ARG A 389 3.46 -17.38 -2.55
N GLY A 390 2.21 -17.32 -3.00
CA GLY A 390 1.21 -18.37 -2.83
C GLY A 390 -0.19 -17.83 -3.09
N SER A 391 -1.11 -18.06 -2.16
CA SER A 391 -2.49 -17.54 -2.24
C SER A 391 -2.65 -16.13 -1.65
N SER A 392 -1.79 -15.74 -0.71
CA SER A 392 -1.89 -14.45 0.00
C SER A 392 -1.11 -13.35 -0.70
N TRP A 393 -1.75 -12.20 -0.86
CA TRP A 393 -1.17 -10.99 -1.44
C TRP A 393 -0.79 -10.00 -0.35
N ALA A 394 0.36 -9.35 -0.52
CA ALA A 394 0.80 -8.22 0.28
C ALA A 394 0.84 -6.95 -0.58
N THR A 395 0.46 -5.83 0.00
CA THR A 395 0.54 -4.51 -0.64
C THR A 395 2.01 -4.10 -0.78
N VAL A 396 2.41 -3.75 -2.00
CA VAL A 396 3.73 -3.17 -2.31
C VAL A 396 3.61 -1.66 -2.42
N TYR A 397 2.61 -1.20 -3.16
CA TYR A 397 2.36 0.21 -3.42
C TYR A 397 0.88 0.45 -3.69
N GLN A 398 0.32 1.51 -3.13
CA GLN A 398 -1.01 2.02 -3.50
C GLN A 398 -0.93 3.54 -3.54
N ARG A 399 -1.48 4.13 -4.59
CA ARG A 399 -1.65 5.58 -4.66
C ARG A 399 -2.96 5.92 -5.34
N ARG A 400 -3.78 6.67 -4.61
CA ARG A 400 -5.03 7.22 -5.13
C ARG A 400 -4.74 8.29 -6.18
N TYR A 401 -5.58 8.41 -7.20
CA TYR A 401 -5.46 9.53 -8.16
C TYR A 401 -5.56 10.88 -7.42
N ALA A 402 -4.91 11.90 -7.96
CA ALA A 402 -4.95 13.26 -7.42
C ALA A 402 -6.06 14.11 -8.05
N SER A 403 -6.17 14.06 -9.38
CA SER A 403 -7.16 14.82 -10.16
C SER A 403 -7.24 14.26 -11.57
N LEU A 404 -8.42 14.38 -12.21
CA LEU A 404 -8.61 14.03 -13.63
C LEU A 404 -7.63 14.79 -14.55
N ALA A 405 -7.24 16.02 -14.17
CA ALA A 405 -6.29 16.82 -14.92
C ALA A 405 -4.91 16.15 -15.04
N CYS A 406 -4.52 15.32 -14.05
CA CYS A 406 -3.22 14.65 -14.01
C CYS A 406 -3.05 13.53 -15.04
N LEU A 407 -4.06 13.27 -15.88
CA LEU A 407 -3.91 12.43 -17.06
C LEU A 407 -3.12 13.14 -18.18
N VAL A 408 -3.02 14.47 -18.13
CA VAL A 408 -2.25 15.29 -19.07
C VAL A 408 -0.83 15.50 -18.51
N ALA A 409 0.20 15.20 -19.32
CA ALA A 409 1.60 15.23 -18.89
C ALA A 409 2.04 16.51 -18.17
N SER A 410 1.61 17.68 -18.66
CA SER A 410 2.04 18.98 -18.15
C SER A 410 1.21 19.49 -16.97
N ALA A 411 0.12 18.81 -16.61
CA ALA A 411 -0.82 19.31 -15.61
C ALA A 411 -0.40 18.97 -14.18
N CYS A 412 0.34 17.88 -13.98
CA CYS A 412 0.77 17.42 -12.68
C CYS A 412 2.17 16.82 -12.76
N GLU A 413 2.96 17.01 -11.71
CA GLU A 413 4.20 16.26 -11.51
C GLU A 413 3.90 14.76 -11.38
N SER A 414 4.86 13.92 -11.78
CA SER A 414 4.75 12.48 -11.57
C SER A 414 4.81 12.14 -10.08
N ALA A 415 4.04 11.13 -9.68
CA ALA A 415 4.19 10.52 -8.38
C ALA A 415 5.47 9.68 -8.34
N ASN A 416 6.22 9.76 -7.25
CA ASN A 416 7.37 8.91 -6.98
C ASN A 416 6.89 7.61 -6.30
N MET A 417 7.38 6.45 -6.78
CA MET A 417 7.04 5.13 -6.20
C MET A 417 8.08 4.60 -5.21
N THR A 418 9.25 5.23 -5.16
CA THR A 418 10.39 4.86 -4.31
C THR A 418 10.37 5.52 -2.93
N GLY A 419 9.39 6.39 -2.66
CA GLY A 419 9.26 7.09 -1.39
C GLY A 419 7.98 7.91 -1.33
N ILE A 420 7.79 8.60 -0.20
CA ILE A 420 6.63 9.43 0.10
C ILE A 420 7.03 10.87 0.38
N TYR A 421 6.11 11.82 0.20
CA TYR A 421 6.30 13.22 0.58
C TYR A 421 4.99 13.79 1.15
N GLY A 422 5.06 14.91 1.85
CA GLY A 422 3.88 15.62 2.37
C GLY A 422 3.58 15.31 3.83
N LYS A 423 2.29 15.29 4.21
CA LYS A 423 1.86 14.94 5.58
C LYS A 423 1.63 13.42 5.66
N TYR A 424 2.13 12.79 6.72
CA TYR A 424 2.19 11.35 6.91
C TYR A 424 1.54 10.91 8.22
#